data_AF-J5RDI5-F1
#
_entry.id   AF-J5RDI5-F1
#
_cell.length_a   1.000
_cell.length_b   1.000
_cell.length_c   1.000
_cell.angle_alpha   90.00
_cell.angle_beta   90.00
_cell.angle_gamma   90.00
#
_symmetry.space_group_name_H-M   'P 1'
#
loop_
_entity.id
_entity.type
_entity.pdbx_description
1 polymer ?
#
loop_
_entity_poly.entity_id
_entity_poly.type
_entity_poly.pdbx_seq_one_letter_code
_entity_poly.pdbx_strand_id
1 'polypeptide(L)'
;MYKVLGLLALAAPGLASMRDYIPAKYLKQPHLDIIHARDLQERHNDGHHDGGDKGNSSVGSRFLNDQTKPFHVPSLPDINVDLVEMYSGLIPIDTNNKTDGELFFVFQPKTSGDPVDEVTIWFNGGPGCSSLEAWFQENGHFQWLPGTKEATLNNFAWSNLTNMLYVEQPKGVGFSTGPLGFYTNEEDVAQDFIKFFKNWQDTFGIKNYKIYVTGESYAGRYVPYVSAAMLDANNTEYYDLKGALIYDPCIGQHDVIQQQLPAAQHIRDNNNIWGFNQTFLELIDKLDKQCHFSEYIDKYLTFPPAGVQPQLSYNSSNGGTNGLEQTLDPDYGCLIFDLALQEENRINPCFNLYEIIDHCPLPYDPIGSIATGGGKDEIYFNRKDVQEALHVQPKEWTQCVSPQPFHAGKRGGPEGEGDFSANPIEKVLPQVIDATKRVLISNGNYDFVIITNGTLLSIQNMTWGGQLGFQEKPSKDLVVTTPALNEAATIDDLTYSTPSTQGLYHEERGLMWVETFYAGHMQPQYQGRAAYMHMEWLLGHRDDLSARNSDLPIRKPKKGDGDGGDGSDGGDGGDGGDGGDGGDGGDGGDGGDGGDSQGNNTSSAV
;
A
#
# COMPACT_ATOMS: atom_id res chain seq x y z
N MET A 1 -28.05 1.85 56.64
CA MET A 1 -29.41 2.23 57.10
C MET A 1 -30.43 1.62 56.15
N TYR A 2 -31.46 1.03 56.74
CA TYR A 2 -32.53 0.21 56.18
C TYR A 2 -33.42 0.86 55.07
N LYS A 3 -33.98 -0.04 54.21
CA LYS A 3 -35.37 -0.12 53.69
C LYS A 3 -35.84 0.89 52.62
N VAL A 4 -36.62 0.57 51.56
CA VAL A 4 -37.71 -0.42 51.26
C VAL A 4 -37.75 -0.61 49.72
N LEU A 5 -37.74 -1.78 49.04
CA LEU A 5 -38.66 -2.93 48.89
C LEU A 5 -40.03 -2.68 48.20
N GLY A 6 -40.18 -3.14 46.94
CA GLY A 6 -41.37 -3.92 46.55
C GLY A 6 -42.26 -3.48 45.37
N LEU A 7 -42.53 -4.49 44.50
CA LEU A 7 -43.65 -4.69 43.56
C LEU A 7 -43.55 -3.97 42.19
N LEU A 8 -43.59 -4.64 41.03
CA LEU A 8 -44.44 -5.77 40.63
C LEU A 8 -43.74 -6.66 39.58
N ALA A 9 -43.80 -7.97 39.80
CA ALA A 9 -43.74 -8.97 38.74
C ALA A 9 -45.16 -9.54 38.56
N LEU A 10 -45.65 -9.59 37.31
CA LEU A 10 -46.50 -10.67 36.79
C LEU A 10 -46.80 -10.48 35.30
N ALA A 11 -46.52 -11.56 34.56
CA ALA A 11 -47.11 -12.03 33.30
C ALA A 11 -46.57 -11.51 31.94
N ALA A 12 -45.66 -12.29 31.34
CA ALA A 12 -45.77 -12.76 29.94
C ALA A 12 -44.97 -14.07 29.76
N PRO A 13 -45.57 -15.18 29.29
CA PRO A 13 -44.86 -16.44 29.04
C PRO A 13 -44.40 -16.53 27.57
N GLY A 14 -43.22 -17.11 27.32
CA GLY A 14 -42.82 -17.61 26.00
C GLY A 14 -41.45 -17.19 25.50
N LEU A 15 -40.37 -17.63 26.16
CA LEU A 15 -39.04 -17.70 25.53
C LEU A 15 -38.85 -19.12 24.99
N ALA A 16 -39.12 -19.30 23.70
CA ALA A 16 -38.63 -20.47 22.97
C ALA A 16 -37.11 -20.36 22.82
N SER A 17 -36.43 -21.45 23.12
CA SER A 17 -34.98 -21.61 23.01
C SER A 17 -34.54 -21.51 21.55
N MET A 18 -33.40 -20.87 21.27
CA MET A 18 -32.72 -20.80 19.96
C MET A 18 -32.38 -22.18 19.33
N ARG A 19 -32.77 -23.29 19.96
CA ARG A 19 -32.63 -24.65 19.39
C ARG A 19 -33.60 -24.97 18.25
N ASP A 20 -34.69 -24.21 18.09
CA ASP A 20 -35.73 -24.56 17.09
C ASP A 20 -35.43 -24.08 15.65
N TYR A 21 -34.28 -23.42 15.41
CA TYR A 21 -33.88 -22.92 14.08
C TYR A 21 -32.78 -23.74 13.37
N ILE A 22 -32.36 -24.88 13.91
CA ILE A 22 -31.35 -25.75 13.27
C ILE A 22 -32.06 -26.91 12.55
N PRO A 23 -31.99 -27.01 11.22
CA PRO A 23 -32.52 -28.16 10.50
C PRO A 23 -31.86 -29.46 11.00
N ALA A 24 -32.67 -30.48 11.30
CA ALA A 24 -32.26 -31.76 11.89
C ALA A 24 -31.22 -32.58 11.07
N LYS A 25 -30.80 -32.10 9.89
CA LYS A 25 -29.76 -32.72 9.07
C LYS A 25 -28.33 -32.50 9.60
N TYR A 26 -28.13 -31.63 10.60
CA TYR A 26 -26.80 -31.30 11.14
C TYR A 26 -26.47 -31.96 12.50
N LEU A 27 -27.35 -32.80 13.05
CA LEU A 27 -27.19 -33.36 14.41
C LEU A 27 -26.77 -34.85 14.44
N LYS A 28 -25.88 -35.28 13.53
CA LYS A 28 -25.28 -36.62 13.63
C LYS A 28 -23.80 -36.61 13.27
N GLN A 29 -22.94 -36.51 14.28
CA GLN A 29 -21.64 -37.21 14.29
C GLN A 29 -21.30 -37.69 15.72
N PRO A 30 -20.61 -38.84 15.85
CA PRO A 30 -20.38 -39.51 17.13
C PRO A 30 -19.22 -38.90 17.93
N HIS A 31 -19.31 -39.07 19.24
CA HIS A 31 -18.25 -38.77 20.22
C HIS A 31 -16.92 -39.43 19.83
N LEU A 32 -15.83 -38.66 19.89
CA LEU A 32 -14.45 -39.16 19.83
C LEU A 32 -13.63 -38.48 20.92
N ASP A 33 -12.82 -39.31 21.58
CA ASP A 33 -12.16 -39.06 22.85
C ASP A 33 -11.11 -37.93 22.80
N ILE A 34 -11.10 -37.12 23.87
CA ILE A 34 -10.16 -36.02 24.10
C ILE A 34 -8.79 -36.61 24.44
N ILE A 35 -7.79 -36.38 23.58
CA ILE A 35 -6.37 -36.54 23.94
C ILE A 35 -5.84 -35.17 24.38
N HIS A 36 -5.34 -35.07 25.61
CA HIS A 36 -4.79 -33.84 26.18
C HIS A 36 -3.53 -33.36 25.43
N ALA A 37 -3.47 -32.06 25.16
CA ALA A 37 -2.41 -31.34 24.43
C ALA A 37 -1.00 -31.38 25.05
N ARG A 38 -0.78 -32.12 26.14
CA ARG A 38 0.54 -32.27 26.76
C ARG A 38 1.40 -33.36 26.11
N ASP A 39 0.79 -34.19 25.26
CA ASP A 39 1.35 -35.44 24.73
C ASP A 39 1.96 -35.31 23.32
N LEU A 40 2.00 -34.08 22.77
CA LEU A 40 2.61 -33.76 21.47
C LEU A 40 4.01 -33.12 21.60
N GLN A 41 4.37 -32.59 22.76
CA GLN A 41 5.68 -31.95 22.97
C GLN A 41 6.78 -32.94 23.39
N GLU A 42 6.41 -34.08 24.01
CA GLU A 42 7.38 -35.10 24.42
C GLU A 42 7.65 -36.17 23.34
N ARG A 43 6.79 -36.29 22.33
CA ARG A 43 6.99 -37.25 21.22
C ARG A 43 8.00 -36.84 20.16
N HIS A 44 8.57 -35.63 20.26
CA HIS A 44 9.65 -35.19 19.37
C HIS A 44 11.06 -35.37 19.94
N ASN A 45 11.21 -35.82 21.19
CA ASN A 45 12.53 -35.89 21.85
C ASN A 45 13.09 -37.27 22.13
N ASP A 46 12.44 -38.38 21.73
CA ASP A 46 13.04 -39.71 21.89
C ASP A 46 12.87 -40.60 20.65
N GLY A 47 14.01 -40.86 19.99
CA GLY A 47 14.27 -42.11 19.29
C GLY A 47 14.35 -42.09 17.76
N HIS A 48 15.52 -41.78 17.21
CA HIS A 48 16.37 -42.77 16.51
C HIS A 48 17.63 -42.10 15.95
N HIS A 49 18.78 -42.51 16.49
CA HIS A 49 20.05 -42.47 15.78
C HIS A 49 19.96 -43.45 14.59
N ASP A 50 19.97 -42.93 13.37
CA ASP A 50 20.70 -43.57 12.28
C ASP A 50 21.18 -42.51 11.28
N GLY A 51 22.45 -42.60 10.90
CA GLY A 51 23.14 -41.59 10.10
C GLY A 51 22.66 -41.55 8.66
N GLY A 52 22.33 -40.36 8.18
CA GLY A 52 21.96 -40.11 6.79
C GLY A 52 21.73 -38.63 6.55
N ASP A 53 22.77 -37.99 6.01
CA ASP A 53 22.75 -36.65 5.42
C ASP A 53 21.47 -36.41 4.61
N LYS A 54 20.58 -35.54 5.13
CA LYS A 54 19.46 -34.97 4.39
C LYS A 54 19.61 -33.46 4.47
N GLY A 55 20.05 -32.90 3.35
CA GLY A 55 20.26 -31.48 3.16
C GLY A 55 19.07 -30.66 3.62
N ASN A 56 19.28 -29.95 4.73
CA ASN A 56 18.59 -28.73 5.02
C ASN A 56 19.01 -27.76 3.91
N SER A 57 18.16 -27.45 2.95
CA SER A 57 18.42 -26.34 2.03
C SER A 57 18.27 -25.05 2.84
N SER A 58 19.28 -24.72 3.63
CA SER A 58 19.55 -23.33 3.97
C SER A 58 19.63 -22.62 2.62
N VAL A 59 18.64 -21.80 2.29
CA VAL A 59 18.83 -20.79 1.25
C VAL A 59 20.02 -19.99 1.74
N GLY A 60 21.20 -20.22 1.14
CA GLY A 60 22.39 -19.49 1.52
C GLY A 60 22.11 -18.00 1.31
N SER A 61 22.58 -17.15 2.23
CA SER A 61 22.38 -15.70 2.17
C SER A 61 22.86 -15.18 0.81
N ARG A 62 21.93 -14.81 -0.06
CA ARG A 62 22.17 -14.53 -1.48
C ARG A 62 23.06 -13.31 -1.67
N PHE A 63 22.86 -12.33 -0.81
CA PHE A 63 23.51 -11.03 -0.91
C PHE A 63 24.69 -10.89 0.05
N LEU A 64 24.99 -11.90 0.88
CA LEU A 64 26.06 -11.83 1.89
C LEU A 64 27.43 -12.03 1.24
N ASN A 65 28.24 -10.98 1.24
CA ASN A 65 29.61 -10.97 0.74
C ASN A 65 30.46 -9.94 1.52
N ASP A 66 31.73 -9.78 1.17
CA ASP A 66 32.65 -8.87 1.88
C ASP A 66 32.19 -7.40 1.87
N GLN A 67 31.44 -6.96 0.86
CA GLN A 67 30.92 -5.59 0.75
C GLN A 67 29.64 -5.39 1.58
N THR A 68 28.76 -6.40 1.65
CA THR A 68 27.46 -6.31 2.34
C THR A 68 27.50 -6.76 3.80
N LYS A 69 28.53 -7.54 4.18
CA LYS A 69 28.74 -8.01 5.56
C LYS A 69 28.68 -6.92 6.64
N PRO A 70 29.18 -5.69 6.43
CA PRO A 70 29.05 -4.60 7.40
C PRO A 70 27.61 -4.17 7.69
N PHE A 71 26.66 -4.52 6.82
CA PHE A 71 25.24 -4.17 6.95
C PHE A 71 24.40 -5.36 7.44
N HIS A 72 24.95 -6.57 7.55
CA HIS A 72 24.19 -7.78 7.82
C HIS A 72 23.65 -7.81 9.26
N VAL A 73 22.33 -7.96 9.41
CA VAL A 73 21.61 -8.01 10.69
C VAL A 73 21.25 -9.47 11.00
N PRO A 74 22.02 -10.18 11.86
CA PRO A 74 21.75 -11.58 12.15
C PRO A 74 20.56 -11.79 13.10
N SER A 75 20.22 -10.78 13.90
CA SER A 75 19.15 -10.83 14.90
C SER A 75 18.83 -9.42 15.40
N LEU A 76 17.60 -9.20 15.87
CA LEU A 76 17.17 -7.96 16.52
C LEU A 76 16.73 -8.25 17.97
N PRO A 77 16.99 -7.35 18.93
CA PRO A 77 16.52 -7.51 20.31
C PRO A 77 15.00 -7.69 20.37
N ASP A 78 14.52 -8.68 21.13
CA ASP A 78 13.08 -8.99 21.33
C ASP A 78 12.26 -9.33 20.06
N ILE A 79 12.92 -9.52 18.92
CA ILE A 79 12.32 -10.07 17.69
C ILE A 79 12.71 -11.55 17.61
N ASN A 80 11.85 -12.41 18.15
CA ASN A 80 12.11 -13.85 18.30
C ASN A 80 11.72 -14.68 17.06
N VAL A 81 11.74 -14.08 15.87
CA VAL A 81 11.47 -14.75 14.59
C VAL A 81 12.76 -14.91 13.78
N ASP A 82 12.79 -15.89 12.88
CA ASP A 82 13.91 -16.03 11.94
C ASP A 82 13.84 -14.93 10.86
N LEU A 83 14.85 -14.05 10.85
CA LEU A 83 14.98 -12.97 9.88
C LEU A 83 15.40 -13.46 8.48
N VAL A 84 15.85 -14.72 8.37
CA VAL A 84 16.38 -15.37 7.17
C VAL A 84 17.68 -14.72 6.66
N GLU A 85 17.56 -13.53 6.09
CA GLU A 85 18.66 -12.69 5.63
C GLU A 85 18.15 -11.24 5.70
N MET A 86 18.86 -10.36 6.40
CA MET A 86 18.44 -8.96 6.56
C MET A 86 19.67 -8.07 6.60
N TYR A 87 19.55 -6.86 6.05
CA TYR A 87 20.59 -5.84 6.11
C TYR A 87 20.02 -4.50 6.52
N SER A 88 20.82 -3.70 7.21
CA SER A 88 20.51 -2.29 7.48
C SER A 88 21.77 -1.45 7.61
N GLY A 89 21.62 -0.15 7.40
CA GLY A 89 22.66 0.84 7.67
C GLY A 89 22.50 2.07 6.81
N LEU A 90 23.55 2.88 6.75
CA LEU A 90 23.59 4.14 6.03
C LEU A 90 24.36 3.98 4.70
N ILE A 91 23.80 4.48 3.61
CA ILE A 91 24.51 4.65 2.33
C ILE A 91 24.55 6.14 1.98
N PRO A 92 25.72 6.67 1.60
CA PRO A 92 25.84 8.07 1.18
C PRO A 92 25.05 8.36 -0.10
N ILE A 93 24.40 9.52 -0.12
CA ILE A 93 23.70 10.04 -1.32
C ILE A 93 24.73 10.36 -2.40
N ASP A 94 25.77 11.13 -2.06
CA ASP A 94 26.92 11.40 -2.93
C ASP A 94 28.21 10.87 -2.30
N THR A 95 28.81 9.87 -2.94
CA THR A 95 30.09 9.27 -2.50
C THR A 95 31.26 10.25 -2.55
N ASN A 96 31.14 11.35 -3.30
CA ASN A 96 32.15 12.39 -3.41
C ASN A 96 31.95 13.54 -2.42
N ASN A 97 30.76 13.64 -1.80
CA ASN A 97 30.42 14.70 -0.86
C ASN A 97 29.87 14.12 0.45
N LYS A 98 30.76 13.88 1.41
CA LYS A 98 30.42 13.37 2.75
C LYS A 98 29.50 14.30 3.56
N THR A 99 29.29 15.54 3.13
CA THR A 99 28.40 16.49 3.82
C THR A 99 26.97 16.50 3.27
N ASP A 100 26.72 15.79 2.17
CA ASP A 100 25.41 15.75 1.52
C ASP A 100 24.39 14.93 2.31
N GLY A 101 24.84 14.00 3.17
CA GLY A 101 24.01 13.12 3.98
C GLY A 101 23.98 11.69 3.45
N GLU A 102 23.40 10.81 4.27
CA GLU A 102 23.29 9.38 4.03
C GLU A 102 21.84 8.97 4.34
N LEU A 103 21.27 8.09 3.53
CA LEU A 103 19.94 7.54 3.81
C LEU A 103 20.08 6.18 4.50
N PHE A 104 19.27 5.99 5.54
CA PHE A 104 19.14 4.73 6.23
C PHE A 104 18.20 3.80 5.47
N PHE A 105 18.57 2.53 5.40
CA PHE A 105 17.77 1.50 4.77
C PHE A 105 17.64 0.25 5.63
N VAL A 106 16.55 -0.48 5.39
CA VAL A 106 16.40 -1.90 5.73
C VAL A 106 16.16 -2.65 4.43
N PHE A 107 16.97 -3.67 4.17
CA PHE A 107 16.82 -4.56 3.03
C PHE A 107 16.50 -5.98 3.50
N GLN A 108 15.33 -6.46 3.08
CA GLN A 108 14.83 -7.81 3.33
C GLN A 108 14.75 -8.55 1.99
N PRO A 109 15.78 -9.33 1.62
CA PRO A 109 15.70 -10.31 0.54
C PRO A 109 14.46 -11.18 0.64
N LYS A 110 14.02 -11.69 -0.51
CA LYS A 110 12.87 -12.58 -0.59
C LYS A 110 13.06 -13.79 0.35
N THR A 111 12.07 -14.05 1.20
CA THR A 111 12.17 -15.00 2.33
C THR A 111 11.59 -16.38 2.02
N SER A 112 10.89 -16.54 0.90
CA SER A 112 10.29 -17.83 0.50
C SER A 112 10.35 -18.08 -1.01
N GLY A 113 10.39 -19.35 -1.41
CA GLY A 113 10.46 -19.77 -2.81
C GLY A 113 11.79 -19.42 -3.49
N ASP A 114 11.78 -19.44 -4.83
CA ASP A 114 12.98 -19.17 -5.62
C ASP A 114 13.38 -17.68 -5.55
N PRO A 115 14.70 -17.36 -5.55
CA PRO A 115 15.19 -15.99 -5.63
C PRO A 115 14.71 -15.27 -6.90
N VAL A 116 14.59 -13.94 -6.83
CA VAL A 116 14.12 -13.08 -7.94
C VAL A 116 15.06 -11.93 -8.23
N ASP A 117 15.16 -11.51 -9.49
CA ASP A 117 15.95 -10.36 -9.96
C ASP A 117 15.09 -9.09 -10.03
N GLU A 118 14.46 -8.77 -8.91
CA GLU A 118 13.63 -7.57 -8.76
C GLU A 118 13.71 -7.03 -7.34
N VAL A 119 13.46 -5.73 -7.19
CA VAL A 119 13.42 -5.04 -5.90
C VAL A 119 12.20 -4.15 -5.83
N THR A 120 11.52 -4.21 -4.69
CA THR A 120 10.38 -3.34 -4.38
C THR A 120 10.79 -2.37 -3.30
N ILE A 121 10.71 -1.09 -3.61
CA ILE A 121 11.04 0.02 -2.71
C ILE A 121 9.77 0.45 -1.99
N TRP A 122 9.85 0.69 -0.69
CA TRP A 122 8.75 1.24 0.10
C TRP A 122 9.11 2.61 0.71
N PHE A 123 8.15 3.54 0.64
CA PHE A 123 8.18 4.84 1.31
C PHE A 123 6.95 5.04 2.18
N ASN A 124 7.12 5.32 3.48
CA ASN A 124 6.09 6.03 4.23
C ASN A 124 6.10 7.53 3.84
N GLY A 125 5.04 8.25 4.22
CA GLY A 125 4.79 9.63 3.80
C GLY A 125 5.22 10.70 4.80
N GLY A 126 4.22 11.41 5.35
CA GLY A 126 4.40 12.50 6.33
C GLY A 126 4.04 13.89 5.78
N PRO A 127 4.95 14.63 5.09
CA PRO A 127 6.32 14.26 4.74
C PRO A 127 7.21 14.00 5.95
N GLY A 128 8.38 13.37 5.74
CA GLY A 128 9.36 13.18 6.79
C GLY A 128 9.08 12.05 7.79
N CYS A 129 8.18 11.12 7.49
CA CYS A 129 7.95 9.93 8.30
C CYS A 129 8.84 8.76 7.86
N SER A 130 9.24 7.95 8.84
CA SER A 130 10.15 6.83 8.69
C SER A 130 9.48 5.63 8.02
N SER A 131 10.19 5.04 7.05
CA SER A 131 9.77 3.77 6.42
C SER A 131 9.91 2.54 7.33
N LEU A 132 10.41 2.71 8.56
CA LEU A 132 10.46 1.63 9.54
C LEU A 132 9.10 1.35 10.17
N GLU A 133 8.14 2.27 10.06
CA GLU A 133 6.73 2.00 10.41
C GLU A 133 6.22 0.81 9.58
N ALA A 134 6.29 0.90 8.25
CA ALA A 134 5.81 -0.19 7.41
C ALA A 134 6.55 -1.50 7.61
N TRP A 135 7.86 -1.42 7.80
CA TRP A 135 8.66 -2.60 8.09
C TRP A 135 8.24 -3.28 9.41
N PHE A 136 7.84 -2.53 10.44
CA PHE A 136 7.45 -3.09 11.74
C PHE A 136 5.95 -3.38 11.88
N GLN A 137 5.07 -2.67 11.18
CA GLN A 137 3.63 -2.71 11.46
C GLN A 137 2.76 -3.00 10.23
N GLU A 138 3.31 -2.97 9.01
CA GLU A 138 2.50 -3.09 7.79
C GLU A 138 2.85 -4.31 6.93
N ASN A 139 3.98 -4.29 6.21
CA ASN A 139 4.29 -5.26 5.15
C ASN A 139 5.66 -5.93 5.26
N GLY A 140 6.36 -5.71 6.39
CA GLY A 140 7.60 -6.40 6.74
C GLY A 140 7.45 -7.91 6.94
N HIS A 141 8.59 -8.61 6.98
CA HIS A 141 8.69 -10.06 7.22
C HIS A 141 8.08 -10.49 8.57
N PHE A 142 8.10 -9.58 9.54
CA PHE A 142 7.42 -9.72 10.81
C PHE A 142 6.62 -8.45 11.08
N GLN A 143 5.73 -8.52 12.08
CA GLN A 143 4.98 -7.38 12.57
C GLN A 143 4.94 -7.35 14.09
N TRP A 144 5.07 -6.17 14.66
CA TRP A 144 4.78 -5.87 16.06
C TRP A 144 3.67 -4.82 16.14
N LEU A 145 2.43 -5.32 15.98
CA LEU A 145 1.23 -4.48 15.95
C LEU A 145 0.92 -3.85 17.32
N PRO A 146 0.28 -2.68 17.35
CA PRO A 146 -0.20 -2.08 18.58
C PRO A 146 -1.06 -3.03 19.42
N GLY A 147 -0.88 -3.01 20.73
CA GLY A 147 -1.61 -3.84 21.70
C GLY A 147 -1.10 -5.27 21.81
N THR A 148 -0.12 -5.68 20.99
CA THR A 148 0.50 -7.01 21.07
C THR A 148 1.74 -7.02 21.95
N LYS A 149 2.02 -8.17 22.57
CA LYS A 149 3.12 -8.32 23.55
C LYS A 149 4.48 -8.47 22.89
N GLU A 150 4.54 -9.07 21.71
CA GLU A 150 5.78 -9.42 21.01
C GLU A 150 5.54 -9.43 19.50
N ALA A 151 6.62 -9.27 18.74
CA ALA A 151 6.59 -9.39 17.29
C ALA A 151 6.27 -10.82 16.84
N THR A 152 5.55 -10.96 15.73
CA THR A 152 5.19 -12.25 15.13
C THR A 152 5.48 -12.25 13.62
N LEU A 153 5.63 -13.44 13.02
CA LEU A 153 5.78 -13.54 11.57
C LEU A 153 4.54 -12.97 10.86
N ASN A 154 4.79 -12.20 9.80
CA ASN A 154 3.72 -11.67 8.97
C ASN A 154 3.42 -12.65 7.84
N ASN A 155 2.28 -13.33 7.91
CA ASN A 155 1.85 -14.28 6.88
C ASN A 155 1.62 -13.61 5.51
N PHE A 156 1.46 -12.29 5.49
CA PHE A 156 1.25 -11.46 4.30
C PHE A 156 2.44 -10.54 4.04
N ALA A 157 3.64 -10.90 4.55
CA ALA A 157 4.87 -10.18 4.30
C ALA A 157 5.14 -10.08 2.80
N TRP A 158 5.45 -8.88 2.31
CA TRP A 158 5.77 -8.69 0.89
C TRP A 158 7.10 -9.32 0.49
N SER A 159 8.00 -9.56 1.45
CA SER A 159 9.22 -10.33 1.25
C SER A 159 8.96 -11.80 0.88
N ASN A 160 7.73 -12.31 1.00
CA ASN A 160 7.38 -13.60 0.42
C ASN A 160 7.34 -13.57 -1.12
N LEU A 161 7.16 -12.39 -1.72
CA LEU A 161 6.98 -12.22 -3.16
C LEU A 161 8.21 -11.65 -3.86
N THR A 162 8.91 -10.71 -3.23
CA THR A 162 9.97 -9.88 -3.82
C THR A 162 11.10 -9.58 -2.82
N ASN A 163 12.19 -8.96 -3.26
CA ASN A 163 13.17 -8.36 -2.35
C ASN A 163 12.68 -6.96 -1.94
N MET A 164 12.49 -6.72 -0.64
CA MET A 164 11.95 -5.46 -0.11
C MET A 164 13.05 -4.52 0.37
N LEU A 165 12.98 -3.25 -0.04
CA LEU A 165 13.86 -2.17 0.40
C LEU A 165 13.03 -1.05 1.03
N TYR A 166 13.16 -0.89 2.35
CA TYR A 166 12.57 0.23 3.10
C TYR A 166 13.62 1.32 3.27
N VAL A 167 13.30 2.56 2.94
CA VAL A 167 14.26 3.68 3.02
C VAL A 167 13.67 4.84 3.80
N GLU A 168 14.38 5.30 4.83
CA GLU A 168 14.03 6.52 5.54
C GLU A 168 14.51 7.72 4.72
N GLN A 169 13.59 8.40 4.05
CA GLN A 169 13.87 9.54 3.18
C GLN A 169 12.80 10.61 3.39
N PRO A 170 13.07 11.91 3.16
CA PRO A 170 14.33 12.51 2.69
C PRO A 170 15.45 12.58 3.76
N LYS A 171 16.52 13.35 3.49
CA LYS A 171 17.63 13.58 4.45
C LYS A 171 17.11 13.95 5.84
N GLY A 172 17.73 13.37 6.87
CA GLY A 172 17.42 13.64 8.27
C GLY A 172 16.25 12.84 8.87
N VAL A 173 15.44 12.17 8.04
CA VAL A 173 14.30 11.34 8.49
C VAL A 173 14.80 10.11 9.25
N GLY A 174 14.23 9.84 10.44
CA GLY A 174 14.58 8.69 11.25
C GLY A 174 16.08 8.62 11.57
N PHE A 175 16.75 7.55 11.14
CA PHE A 175 18.21 7.39 11.24
C PHE A 175 19.01 8.01 10.11
N SER A 176 18.38 8.45 9.01
CA SER A 176 19.05 9.18 7.94
C SER A 176 19.71 10.46 8.44
N THR A 177 20.78 10.87 7.75
CA THR A 177 21.63 12.01 8.11
C THR A 177 21.52 13.13 7.07
N GLY A 178 21.98 14.33 7.43
CA GLY A 178 21.95 15.50 6.56
C GLY A 178 21.06 16.63 7.12
N PRO A 179 21.08 17.81 6.47
CA PRO A 179 20.30 18.96 6.91
C PRO A 179 18.79 18.76 6.67
N LEU A 180 17.98 19.07 7.69
CA LEU A 180 16.52 19.20 7.58
C LEU A 180 16.13 20.60 7.08
N GLY A 181 14.92 20.73 6.53
CA GLY A 181 14.39 22.00 6.03
C GLY A 181 15.15 22.57 4.83
N PHE A 182 15.77 21.71 4.04
CA PHE A 182 16.56 22.12 2.87
C PHE A 182 15.75 22.03 1.57
N TYR A 183 14.85 21.06 1.46
CA TYR A 183 14.11 20.83 0.22
C TYR A 183 13.03 21.90 0.01
N THR A 184 12.72 22.16 -1.26
CA THR A 184 11.64 23.07 -1.66
C THR A 184 10.74 22.47 -2.73
N ASN A 185 11.10 21.28 -3.23
CA ASN A 185 10.42 20.56 -4.29
C ASN A 185 10.82 19.08 -4.24
N GLU A 186 10.01 18.24 -4.87
CA GLU A 186 10.11 16.80 -4.96
C GLU A 186 11.14 16.35 -5.99
N GLU A 187 11.44 17.16 -7.01
CA GLU A 187 12.49 16.85 -7.97
C GLU A 187 13.85 16.70 -7.27
N ASP A 188 14.19 17.61 -6.35
CA ASP A 188 15.45 17.55 -5.58
C ASP A 188 15.48 16.33 -4.65
N VAL A 189 14.35 15.99 -4.00
CA VAL A 189 14.20 14.78 -3.18
C VAL A 189 14.42 13.53 -4.03
N ALA A 190 13.76 13.44 -5.19
CA ALA A 190 13.88 12.33 -6.11
C ALA A 190 15.30 12.18 -6.67
N GLN A 191 15.98 13.28 -6.98
CA GLN A 191 17.36 13.25 -7.46
C GLN A 191 18.33 12.70 -6.41
N ASP A 192 18.16 13.08 -5.14
CA ASP A 192 18.98 12.53 -4.06
C ASP A 192 18.68 11.04 -3.81
N PHE A 193 17.40 10.66 -3.88
CA PHE A 193 17.01 9.26 -3.75
C PHE A 193 17.64 8.38 -4.84
N ILE A 194 17.58 8.75 -6.12
CA ILE A 194 18.14 7.89 -7.19
C ILE A 194 19.67 7.77 -7.09
N LYS A 195 20.38 8.81 -6.60
CA LYS A 195 21.83 8.72 -6.35
C LYS A 195 22.14 7.73 -5.22
N PHE A 196 21.41 7.84 -4.10
CA PHE A 196 21.48 6.87 -3.01
C PHE A 196 21.21 5.45 -3.54
N PHE A 197 20.12 5.28 -4.29
CA PHE A 197 19.67 3.98 -4.76
C PHE A 197 20.69 3.34 -5.71
N LYS A 198 21.36 4.13 -6.55
CA LYS A 198 22.47 3.65 -7.36
C LYS A 198 23.65 3.16 -6.50
N ASN A 199 24.05 3.91 -5.47
CA ASN A 199 25.15 3.53 -4.58
C ASN A 199 24.79 2.27 -3.77
N TRP A 200 23.53 2.14 -3.36
CA TRP A 200 22.99 0.96 -2.71
C TRP A 200 23.02 -0.25 -3.66
N GLN A 201 22.54 -0.10 -4.90
CA GLN A 201 22.61 -1.14 -5.94
C GLN A 201 24.05 -1.61 -6.20
N ASP A 202 25.01 -0.67 -6.29
CA ASP A 202 26.42 -1.00 -6.45
C ASP A 202 26.98 -1.78 -5.24
N THR A 203 26.52 -1.48 -4.03
CA THR A 203 26.93 -2.16 -2.78
C THR A 203 26.39 -3.59 -2.71
N PHE A 204 25.15 -3.82 -3.15
CA PHE A 204 24.49 -5.12 -3.10
C PHE A 204 24.64 -5.94 -4.39
N GLY A 205 25.34 -5.40 -5.41
CA GLY A 205 25.52 -6.07 -6.70
C GLY A 205 24.21 -6.24 -7.48
N ILE A 206 23.25 -5.35 -7.24
CA ILE A 206 21.90 -5.39 -7.83
C ILE A 206 21.88 -4.49 -9.06
N LYS A 207 22.29 -5.03 -10.21
CA LYS A 207 22.20 -4.35 -11.51
C LYS A 207 21.27 -5.13 -12.44
N ASN A 208 20.58 -4.44 -13.31
CA ASN A 208 19.58 -4.99 -14.24
C ASN A 208 18.38 -5.66 -13.52
N TYR A 209 18.10 -5.27 -12.28
CA TYR A 209 16.91 -5.75 -11.58
C TYR A 209 15.71 -4.94 -12.01
N LYS A 210 14.55 -5.59 -12.06
CA LYS A 210 13.27 -4.89 -12.20
C LYS A 210 12.98 -4.11 -10.93
N ILE A 211 12.48 -2.89 -11.05
CA ILE A 211 12.21 -2.02 -9.91
C ILE A 211 10.72 -1.73 -9.84
N TYR A 212 10.17 -1.87 -8.63
CA TYR A 212 8.82 -1.41 -8.29
C TYR A 212 8.93 -0.38 -7.18
N VAL A 213 8.23 0.74 -7.31
CA VAL A 213 8.28 1.82 -6.31
C VAL A 213 6.91 1.92 -5.65
N THR A 214 6.89 1.79 -4.33
CA THR A 214 5.66 1.71 -3.56
C THR A 214 5.70 2.61 -2.34
N GLY A 215 4.54 2.91 -1.77
CA GLY A 215 4.46 3.69 -0.56
C GLY A 215 3.04 4.09 -0.20
N GLU A 216 2.91 4.97 0.79
CA GLU A 216 1.62 5.45 1.27
C GLU A 216 1.60 6.94 1.61
N SER A 217 0.40 7.51 1.72
CA SER A 217 0.20 8.87 2.25
C SER A 217 0.86 9.94 1.36
N TYR A 218 1.67 10.81 1.94
CA TYR A 218 2.50 11.76 1.21
C TYR A 218 3.46 11.10 0.20
N ALA A 219 3.71 9.78 0.27
CA ALA A 219 4.40 9.07 -0.80
C ALA A 219 3.62 9.05 -2.12
N GLY A 220 2.36 9.50 -2.15
CA GLY A 220 1.67 9.95 -3.35
C GLY A 220 2.45 10.98 -4.17
N ARG A 221 3.35 11.74 -3.54
CA ARG A 221 4.34 12.62 -4.17
C ARG A 221 5.65 11.88 -4.42
N TYR A 222 6.24 11.26 -3.40
CA TYR A 222 7.54 10.58 -3.56
C TYR A 222 7.54 9.52 -4.67
N VAL A 223 6.56 8.61 -4.68
CA VAL A 223 6.52 7.48 -5.62
C VAL A 223 6.50 7.96 -7.07
N PRO A 224 5.59 8.86 -7.52
CA PRO A 224 5.61 9.36 -8.89
C PRO A 224 6.86 10.18 -9.24
N TYR A 225 7.36 11.03 -8.34
CA TYR A 225 8.54 11.86 -8.62
C TYR A 225 9.83 11.02 -8.71
N VAL A 226 10.04 10.08 -7.79
CA VAL A 226 11.16 9.11 -7.86
C VAL A 226 11.06 8.24 -9.10
N SER A 227 9.87 7.73 -9.40
CA SER A 227 9.63 6.90 -10.59
C SER A 227 9.88 7.68 -11.89
N ALA A 228 9.44 8.93 -11.98
CA ALA A 228 9.72 9.79 -13.14
C ALA A 228 11.22 10.07 -13.27
N ALA A 229 11.93 10.35 -12.17
CA ALA A 229 13.38 10.54 -12.18
C ALA A 229 14.14 9.29 -12.67
N MET A 230 13.68 8.09 -12.29
CA MET A 230 14.20 6.81 -12.80
C MET A 230 14.00 6.67 -14.32
N LEU A 231 12.81 7.00 -14.83
CA LEU A 231 12.51 6.97 -16.27
C LEU A 231 13.35 8.01 -17.04
N ASP A 232 13.44 9.23 -16.52
CA ASP A 232 14.14 10.35 -17.15
C ASP A 232 15.67 10.14 -17.17
N ALA A 233 16.21 9.37 -16.23
CA ALA A 233 17.62 8.97 -16.23
C ALA A 233 17.99 8.08 -17.44
N ASN A 234 17.00 7.45 -18.09
CA ASN A 234 17.17 6.62 -19.28
C ASN A 234 18.31 5.59 -19.15
N ASN A 235 18.38 4.94 -17.99
CA ASN A 235 19.41 3.97 -17.67
C ASN A 235 18.80 2.72 -17.03
N THR A 236 18.37 1.78 -17.87
CA THR A 236 17.74 0.53 -17.44
C THR A 236 18.71 -0.45 -16.76
N GLU A 237 20.02 -0.18 -16.75
CA GLU A 237 20.95 -0.98 -15.93
C GLU A 237 20.70 -0.75 -14.43
N TYR A 238 20.28 0.46 -14.05
CA TYR A 238 20.05 0.85 -12.65
C TYR A 238 18.60 1.23 -12.33
N TYR A 239 17.80 1.55 -13.34
CA TYR A 239 16.47 2.16 -13.16
C TYR A 239 15.42 1.53 -14.09
N ASP A 240 15.42 0.20 -14.21
CA ASP A 240 14.39 -0.55 -14.96
C ASP A 240 13.04 -0.61 -14.21
N LEU A 241 12.37 0.53 -14.12
CA LEU A 241 11.06 0.67 -13.48
C LEU A 241 9.98 -0.15 -14.21
N LYS A 242 9.28 -1.01 -13.47
CA LYS A 242 8.21 -1.89 -13.98
C LYS A 242 6.82 -1.58 -13.48
N GLY A 243 6.68 -0.85 -12.38
CA GLY A 243 5.38 -0.48 -11.87
C GLY A 243 5.46 0.33 -10.57
N ALA A 244 4.32 0.86 -10.16
CA ALA A 244 4.17 1.59 -8.93
C ALA A 244 2.88 1.22 -8.18
N LEU A 245 2.90 1.29 -6.86
CA LEU A 245 1.72 1.06 -6.03
C LEU A 245 1.68 2.06 -4.89
N ILE A 246 0.56 2.77 -4.72
CA ILE A 246 0.46 3.79 -3.68
C ILE A 246 -0.85 3.66 -2.90
N TYR A 247 -0.74 3.61 -1.57
CA TYR A 247 -1.87 3.59 -0.64
C TYR A 247 -2.21 5.00 -0.17
N ASP A 248 -3.50 5.30 -0.11
CA ASP A 248 -4.09 6.54 0.37
C ASP A 248 -3.26 7.78 0.01
N PRO A 249 -3.08 8.10 -1.30
CA PRO A 249 -1.95 8.93 -1.69
C PRO A 249 -2.30 10.41 -1.87
N CYS A 250 -1.41 11.32 -1.44
CA CYS A 250 -1.45 12.73 -1.84
C CYS A 250 -1.04 12.89 -3.31
N ILE A 251 -2.00 12.93 -4.24
CA ILE A 251 -1.74 12.98 -5.69
C ILE A 251 -2.28 14.24 -6.36
N GLY A 252 -3.26 14.90 -5.74
CA GLY A 252 -3.92 16.10 -6.22
C GLY A 252 -3.75 17.29 -5.27
N GLN A 253 -4.69 18.23 -5.34
CA GLN A 253 -4.83 19.31 -4.35
C GLN A 253 -5.34 18.73 -3.03
N HIS A 254 -4.45 18.12 -2.26
CA HIS A 254 -4.78 17.31 -1.09
C HIS A 254 -5.65 18.07 -0.08
N ASP A 255 -5.20 19.26 0.31
CA ASP A 255 -5.80 20.16 1.31
C ASP A 255 -7.25 20.55 1.01
N VAL A 256 -7.70 20.51 -0.24
CA VAL A 256 -9.10 20.79 -0.61
C VAL A 256 -9.78 19.56 -1.19
N ILE A 257 -9.26 19.05 -2.30
CA ILE A 257 -9.92 18.00 -3.09
C ILE A 257 -9.89 16.66 -2.38
N GLN A 258 -8.82 16.34 -1.65
CA GLN A 258 -8.70 15.04 -0.97
C GLN A 258 -9.20 15.07 0.49
N GLN A 259 -9.34 16.26 1.08
CA GLN A 259 -9.78 16.45 2.48
C GLN A 259 -11.10 17.19 2.61
N GLN A 260 -11.10 18.52 2.47
CA GLN A 260 -12.23 19.37 2.86
C GLN A 260 -13.49 19.09 2.05
N LEU A 261 -13.32 18.93 0.73
CA LEU A 261 -14.39 18.79 -0.23
C LEU A 261 -15.21 17.50 0.00
N PRO A 262 -14.60 16.30 0.10
CA PRO A 262 -15.34 15.06 0.33
C PRO A 262 -15.82 14.85 1.77
N ALA A 263 -15.35 15.64 2.75
CA ALA A 263 -15.64 15.43 4.17
C ALA A 263 -17.13 15.39 4.50
N ALA A 264 -17.94 16.33 3.98
CA ALA A 264 -19.37 16.40 4.28
C ALA A 264 -20.11 15.11 3.86
N GLN A 265 -19.83 14.62 2.65
CA GLN A 265 -20.44 13.41 2.14
C GLN A 265 -19.99 12.18 2.94
N HIS A 266 -18.69 12.08 3.23
CA HIS A 266 -18.14 10.99 4.02
C HIS A 266 -18.77 10.93 5.44
N ILE A 267 -18.94 12.08 6.11
CA ILE A 267 -19.58 12.17 7.43
C ILE A 267 -21.03 11.67 7.37
N ARG A 268 -21.81 12.11 6.36
CA ARG A 268 -23.21 11.70 6.20
C ARG A 268 -23.33 10.19 5.99
N ASP A 269 -22.53 9.64 5.09
CA ASP A 269 -22.59 8.23 4.70
C ASP A 269 -22.16 7.30 5.85
N ASN A 270 -21.32 7.80 6.76
CA ASN A 270 -20.75 7.03 7.86
C ASN A 270 -21.19 7.52 9.24
N ASN A 271 -22.28 8.29 9.36
CA ASN A 271 -22.65 8.87 10.66
C ASN A 271 -23.02 7.83 11.74
N ASN A 272 -23.25 6.58 11.34
CA ASN A 272 -23.36 5.46 12.27
C ASN A 272 -22.04 5.14 13.01
N ILE A 273 -20.90 5.55 12.46
CA ILE A 273 -19.56 5.47 13.08
C ILE A 273 -19.28 6.76 13.85
N TRP A 274 -19.43 7.93 13.20
CA TRP A 274 -19.17 9.24 13.82
C TRP A 274 -20.07 9.52 15.04
N GLY A 275 -21.35 9.15 14.96
CA GLY A 275 -22.29 9.42 16.04
C GLY A 275 -22.58 10.92 16.25
N PHE A 276 -22.33 11.78 15.26
CA PHE A 276 -22.64 13.20 15.38
C PHE A 276 -24.14 13.42 15.53
N ASN A 277 -24.48 14.37 16.41
CA ASN A 277 -25.86 14.74 16.67
C ASN A 277 -26.47 15.56 15.52
N GLN A 278 -27.80 15.63 15.49
CA GLN A 278 -28.54 16.31 14.42
C GLN A 278 -28.14 17.79 14.24
N THR A 279 -27.87 18.50 15.33
CA THR A 279 -27.47 19.92 15.26
C THR A 279 -26.13 20.10 14.55
N PHE A 280 -25.17 19.21 14.80
CA PHE A 280 -23.88 19.26 14.12
C PHE A 280 -24.02 18.86 12.64
N LEU A 281 -24.80 17.83 12.32
CA LEU A 281 -25.09 17.47 10.92
C LEU A 281 -25.74 18.60 10.14
N GLU A 282 -26.68 19.34 10.75
CA GLU A 282 -27.28 20.53 10.13
C GLU A 282 -26.26 21.66 9.86
N LEU A 283 -25.23 21.79 10.70
CA LEU A 283 -24.11 22.70 10.45
C LEU A 283 -23.27 22.23 9.26
N ILE A 284 -22.93 20.94 9.20
CA ILE A 284 -22.18 20.35 8.07
C ILE A 284 -22.94 20.57 6.76
N ASP A 285 -24.25 20.31 6.72
CA ASP A 285 -25.09 20.53 5.54
C ASP A 285 -25.19 22.00 5.14
N LYS A 286 -25.18 22.92 6.11
CA LYS A 286 -25.15 24.36 5.83
C LYS A 286 -23.84 24.75 5.16
N LEU A 287 -22.71 24.27 5.69
CA LEU A 287 -21.38 24.59 5.16
C LEU A 287 -21.15 23.98 3.78
N ASP A 288 -21.52 22.73 3.58
CA ASP A 288 -21.45 22.03 2.29
C ASP A 288 -22.20 22.81 1.18
N LYS A 289 -23.41 23.30 1.47
CA LYS A 289 -24.19 24.16 0.56
C LYS A 289 -23.54 25.51 0.32
N GLN A 290 -23.00 26.14 1.35
CA GLN A 290 -22.32 27.44 1.24
C GLN A 290 -21.05 27.35 0.39
N CYS A 291 -20.34 26.21 0.48
CA CYS A 291 -19.07 25.96 -0.20
C CYS A 291 -19.23 25.27 -1.56
N HIS A 292 -20.44 24.87 -1.91
CA HIS A 292 -20.76 24.15 -3.16
C HIS A 292 -19.97 22.84 -3.32
N PHE A 293 -19.63 22.16 -2.22
CA PHE A 293 -18.79 20.95 -2.26
C PHE A 293 -19.52 19.77 -2.88
N SER A 294 -20.71 19.42 -2.41
CA SER A 294 -21.50 18.35 -3.04
C SER A 294 -21.84 18.66 -4.50
N GLU A 295 -22.13 19.91 -4.85
CA GLU A 295 -22.35 20.32 -6.25
C GLU A 295 -21.11 20.10 -7.13
N TYR A 296 -19.91 20.32 -6.56
CA TYR A 296 -18.65 20.03 -7.24
C TYR A 296 -18.45 18.52 -7.44
N ILE A 297 -18.66 17.71 -6.40
CA ILE A 297 -18.58 16.24 -6.48
C ILE A 297 -19.54 15.72 -7.55
N ASP A 298 -20.82 16.10 -7.48
CA ASP A 298 -21.86 15.65 -8.41
C ASP A 298 -21.53 15.97 -9.87
N LYS A 299 -20.85 17.10 -10.10
CA LYS A 299 -20.45 17.53 -11.44
C LYS A 299 -19.22 16.78 -11.95
N TYR A 300 -18.18 16.64 -11.15
CA TYR A 300 -16.86 16.23 -11.61
C TYR A 300 -16.49 14.78 -11.29
N LEU A 301 -17.12 14.15 -10.31
CA LEU A 301 -17.00 12.71 -10.05
C LEU A 301 -17.96 11.91 -10.94
N THR A 302 -17.90 12.18 -12.24
CA THR A 302 -18.72 11.56 -13.29
C THR A 302 -17.86 10.71 -14.21
N PHE A 303 -18.44 9.65 -14.80
CA PHE A 303 -17.74 8.69 -15.64
C PHE A 303 -18.55 8.51 -16.95
N PRO A 304 -18.03 8.91 -18.13
CA PRO A 304 -16.75 9.60 -18.35
C PRO A 304 -16.73 11.01 -17.72
N PRO A 305 -15.56 11.64 -17.52
CA PRO A 305 -15.48 12.93 -16.84
C PRO A 305 -16.20 14.03 -17.60
N ALA A 306 -16.85 14.92 -16.85
CA ALA A 306 -17.52 16.11 -17.41
C ALA A 306 -16.54 17.13 -18.03
N GLY A 307 -15.24 17.04 -17.73
CA GLY A 307 -14.19 17.92 -18.22
C GLY A 307 -13.15 18.23 -17.14
N VAL A 308 -12.13 19.01 -17.51
CA VAL A 308 -11.08 19.45 -16.58
C VAL A 308 -11.72 20.25 -15.44
N GLN A 309 -11.34 19.91 -14.22
CA GLN A 309 -11.89 20.52 -13.02
C GLN A 309 -11.25 21.90 -12.79
N PRO A 310 -12.03 22.90 -12.32
CA PRO A 310 -11.46 24.20 -11.96
C PRO A 310 -10.57 24.05 -10.73
N GLN A 311 -9.45 24.77 -10.74
CA GLN A 311 -8.54 24.86 -9.60
C GLN A 311 -9.26 25.50 -8.41
N LEU A 312 -9.15 24.88 -7.24
CA LEU A 312 -9.68 25.41 -5.99
C LEU A 312 -8.50 25.94 -5.18
N SER A 313 -8.44 27.25 -4.97
CA SER A 313 -7.38 27.82 -4.13
C SER A 313 -7.79 27.76 -2.66
N TYR A 314 -7.01 27.05 -1.84
CA TYR A 314 -7.04 27.18 -0.39
C TYR A 314 -6.05 28.26 0.05
N ASN A 315 -6.50 29.19 0.88
CA ASN A 315 -5.60 30.16 1.51
C ASN A 315 -5.26 29.71 2.93
N SER A 316 -4.24 28.86 3.06
CA SER A 316 -3.73 28.36 4.35
C SER A 316 -3.23 29.47 5.30
N SER A 317 -3.06 30.69 4.79
CA SER A 317 -2.69 31.89 5.58
C SER A 317 -3.73 32.24 6.67
N ASN A 318 -4.98 31.76 6.55
CA ASN A 318 -6.05 32.01 7.51
C ASN A 318 -6.20 30.94 8.60
N GLY A 319 -5.26 29.99 8.72
CA GLY A 319 -5.17 29.14 9.91
C GLY A 319 -5.23 27.64 9.64
N GLY A 320 -4.24 27.11 8.92
CA GLY A 320 -3.73 25.77 9.25
C GLY A 320 -2.72 25.91 10.39
N THR A 321 -3.17 25.84 11.64
CA THR A 321 -2.28 25.61 12.78
C THR A 321 -2.60 24.25 13.35
N ASN A 322 -1.57 23.40 13.42
CA ASN A 322 -1.45 22.44 14.51
C ASN A 322 -1.74 23.19 15.82
N GLY A 323 -2.89 22.90 16.45
CA GLY A 323 -3.39 23.57 17.66
C GLY A 323 -4.69 24.33 17.41
N LEU A 324 -5.85 23.79 17.81
CA LEU A 324 -6.44 23.91 19.16
C LEU A 324 -6.68 25.34 19.68
N GLU A 325 -6.26 26.41 18.99
CA GLU A 325 -6.41 27.76 19.56
C GLU A 325 -6.39 28.87 18.51
N GLN A 326 -7.53 29.11 17.83
CA GLN A 326 -7.94 30.47 17.48
C GLN A 326 -9.40 30.57 17.00
N THR A 327 -10.19 31.17 17.90
CA THR A 327 -11.39 32.00 17.65
C THR A 327 -12.55 31.41 16.86
N LEU A 328 -13.62 31.16 17.61
CA LEU A 328 -15.03 31.19 17.22
C LEU A 328 -15.33 32.37 16.28
N ASP A 329 -15.13 32.21 14.98
CA ASP A 329 -15.65 33.10 13.94
C ASP A 329 -17.06 32.59 13.52
N PRO A 330 -18.10 33.44 13.45
CA PRO A 330 -19.40 33.06 12.90
C PRO A 330 -19.37 32.60 11.43
N ASP A 331 -18.29 32.83 10.69
CA ASP A 331 -18.06 32.36 9.32
C ASP A 331 -16.97 31.26 9.29
N TYR A 332 -17.29 30.05 9.70
CA TYR A 332 -16.41 28.86 9.76
C TYR A 332 -15.63 28.47 8.46
N GLY A 333 -15.69 29.27 7.41
CA GLY A 333 -15.08 28.99 6.12
C GLY A 333 -15.60 27.68 5.51
N CYS A 334 -14.78 27.08 4.65
CA CYS A 334 -15.05 25.77 4.05
C CYS A 334 -14.19 24.67 4.70
N LEU A 335 -14.13 24.68 6.03
CA LEU A 335 -13.26 23.84 6.88
C LEU A 335 -14.02 22.65 7.49
N ILE A 336 -14.76 21.92 6.67
CA ILE A 336 -15.65 20.84 7.15
C ILE A 336 -14.83 19.70 7.78
N PHE A 337 -13.68 19.36 7.21
CA PHE A 337 -12.78 18.33 7.74
C PHE A 337 -12.27 18.71 9.14
N ASP A 338 -11.75 19.93 9.31
CA ASP A 338 -11.22 20.41 10.60
C ASP A 338 -12.29 20.46 11.69
N LEU A 339 -13.50 20.89 11.34
CA LEU A 339 -14.63 20.92 12.28
C LEU A 339 -15.02 19.51 12.74
N ALA A 340 -15.03 18.54 11.82
CA ALA A 340 -15.30 17.15 12.16
C ALA A 340 -14.25 16.60 13.12
N LEU A 341 -12.96 16.86 12.87
CA LEU A 341 -11.88 16.47 13.78
C LEU A 341 -12.07 17.08 15.17
N GLN A 342 -12.41 18.37 15.26
CA GLN A 342 -12.61 19.04 16.54
C GLN A 342 -13.80 18.47 17.33
N GLU A 343 -14.91 18.22 16.65
CA GLU A 343 -16.10 17.68 17.29
C GLU A 343 -15.89 16.22 17.70
N GLU A 344 -15.26 15.42 16.85
CA GLU A 344 -14.98 14.01 17.14
C GLU A 344 -14.04 13.87 18.32
N ASN A 345 -12.99 14.69 18.44
CA ASN A 345 -12.11 14.69 19.61
C ASN A 345 -12.84 15.02 20.93
N ARG A 346 -14.01 15.68 20.88
CA ARG A 346 -14.84 15.91 22.09
C ARG A 346 -15.68 14.68 22.45
N ILE A 347 -16.11 13.91 21.45
CA ILE A 347 -16.92 12.69 21.61
C ILE A 347 -16.02 11.52 22.01
N ASN A 348 -14.89 11.38 21.31
CA ASN A 348 -13.89 10.34 21.44
C ASN A 348 -12.50 10.97 21.58
N PRO A 349 -11.99 11.16 22.81
CA PRO A 349 -10.64 11.70 23.05
C PRO A 349 -9.49 10.84 22.53
N CYS A 350 -9.76 9.62 22.06
CA CYS A 350 -8.79 8.71 21.44
C CYS A 350 -9.07 8.53 19.95
N PHE A 351 -9.80 9.44 19.32
CA PHE A 351 -10.10 9.38 17.90
C PHE A 351 -8.81 9.31 17.07
N ASN A 352 -8.81 8.42 16.09
CA ASN A 352 -7.73 8.24 15.14
C ASN A 352 -8.20 8.67 13.76
N LEU A 353 -7.62 9.75 13.22
CA LEU A 353 -7.97 10.25 11.89
C LEU A 353 -7.54 9.30 10.76
N TYR A 354 -6.62 8.37 11.03
CA TYR A 354 -6.16 7.35 10.09
C TYR A 354 -7.08 6.13 10.07
N GLU A 355 -7.95 5.96 11.07
CA GLU A 355 -8.95 4.90 11.12
C GLU A 355 -10.14 5.32 11.99
N ILE A 356 -11.23 5.75 11.34
CA ILE A 356 -12.36 6.40 12.04
C ILE A 356 -13.13 5.51 13.02
N ILE A 357 -12.87 4.20 13.03
CA ILE A 357 -13.54 3.24 13.91
C ILE A 357 -12.80 3.04 15.25
N ASP A 358 -11.62 3.62 15.42
CA ASP A 358 -10.84 3.52 16.65
C ASP A 358 -11.43 4.34 17.80
N HIS A 359 -11.41 3.74 18.99
CA HIS A 359 -11.92 4.35 20.22
C HIS A 359 -11.01 4.06 21.40
N CYS A 360 -11.19 4.82 22.49
CA CYS A 360 -10.45 4.57 23.73
C CYS A 360 -10.67 3.14 24.28
N PRO A 361 -9.65 2.54 24.92
CA PRO A 361 -8.32 3.08 25.20
C PRO A 361 -7.34 2.91 24.02
N LEU A 362 -6.40 3.85 23.88
CA LEU A 362 -5.30 3.72 22.93
C LEU A 362 -4.41 2.52 23.28
N PRO A 363 -4.09 1.65 22.31
CA PRO A 363 -3.22 0.49 22.53
C PRO A 363 -1.79 0.93 22.85
N TYR A 364 -1.04 0.08 23.56
CA TYR A 364 0.42 0.21 23.65
C TYR A 364 1.04 0.03 22.27
N ASP A 365 2.07 0.81 21.94
CA ASP A 365 2.72 0.76 20.65
C ASP A 365 4.25 0.74 20.82
N PRO A 366 4.95 -0.30 20.33
CA PRO A 366 6.39 -0.46 20.51
C PRO A 366 7.20 0.58 19.75
N ILE A 367 6.70 1.13 18.64
CA ILE A 367 7.38 2.19 17.88
C ILE A 367 6.80 3.57 18.20
N GLY A 368 5.70 3.61 18.96
CA GLY A 368 5.05 4.83 19.40
C GLY A 368 4.40 5.59 18.25
N SER A 369 3.64 4.89 17.38
CA SER A 369 3.03 5.49 16.21
C SER A 369 2.12 6.68 16.57
N ILE A 370 2.11 7.70 15.72
CA ILE A 370 1.18 8.83 15.79
C ILE A 370 -0.27 8.34 15.66
N ALA A 371 -0.52 7.24 14.95
CA ALA A 371 -1.86 6.65 14.81
C ALA A 371 -2.40 6.11 16.14
N THR A 372 -1.52 5.71 17.06
CA THR A 372 -1.89 5.20 18.40
C THR A 372 -1.76 6.26 19.48
N GLY A 373 -1.57 7.54 19.09
CA GLY A 373 -1.43 8.68 20.00
C GLY A 373 -0.05 8.82 20.63
N GLY A 374 0.97 8.18 20.07
CA GLY A 374 2.37 8.27 20.50
C GLY A 374 2.72 7.37 21.68
N GLY A 375 3.96 6.85 21.67
CA GLY A 375 4.47 5.94 22.71
C GLY A 375 4.59 6.63 24.08
N LYS A 376 4.08 5.98 25.14
CA LYS A 376 4.25 6.43 26.54
C LYS A 376 5.44 5.78 27.24
N ASP A 377 5.96 4.71 26.67
CA ASP A 377 7.11 3.94 27.14
C ASP A 377 8.32 4.17 26.22
N GLU A 378 9.44 3.51 26.52
CA GLU A 378 10.64 3.55 25.68
C GLU A 378 10.32 2.99 24.27
N ILE A 379 10.43 3.85 23.25
CA ILE A 379 10.29 3.49 21.84
C ILE A 379 11.38 2.48 21.47
N TYR A 380 11.00 1.39 20.81
CA TYR A 380 11.89 0.29 20.43
C TYR A 380 13.16 0.76 19.71
N PHE A 381 13.02 1.62 18.71
CA PHE A 381 14.14 2.18 17.94
C PHE A 381 15.03 3.14 18.74
N ASN A 382 14.61 3.61 19.91
CA ASN A 382 15.43 4.44 20.80
C ASN A 382 16.34 3.64 21.73
N ARG A 383 16.20 2.31 21.76
CA ARG A 383 17.07 1.46 22.57
C ARG A 383 18.45 1.32 21.94
N LYS A 384 19.48 1.37 22.79
CA LYS A 384 20.88 1.28 22.38
C LYS A 384 21.23 -0.05 21.71
N ASP A 385 20.73 -1.17 22.23
CA ASP A 385 20.97 -2.51 21.68
C ASP A 385 20.32 -2.69 20.31
N VAL A 386 19.14 -2.08 20.10
CA VAL A 386 18.46 -2.05 18.80
C VAL A 386 19.25 -1.24 17.78
N GLN A 387 19.71 -0.04 18.15
CA GLN A 387 20.51 0.81 17.26
C GLN A 387 21.86 0.19 16.89
N GLU A 388 22.52 -0.48 17.84
CA GLU A 388 23.73 -1.25 17.58
C GLU A 388 23.46 -2.40 16.59
N ALA A 389 22.35 -3.14 16.76
CA ALA A 389 21.96 -4.21 15.83
C ALA A 389 21.61 -3.69 14.42
N LEU A 390 21.10 -2.46 14.32
CA LEU A 390 20.76 -1.81 13.05
C LEU A 390 21.94 -1.05 12.40
N HIS A 391 23.13 -1.12 12.98
CA HIS A 391 24.35 -0.45 12.48
C HIS A 391 24.25 1.09 12.46
N VAL A 392 23.51 1.68 13.40
CA VAL A 392 23.37 3.15 13.51
C VAL A 392 23.99 3.67 14.79
N GLN A 393 24.46 4.92 14.75
CA GLN A 393 24.99 5.58 15.94
C GLN A 393 23.83 5.99 16.87
N PRO A 394 24.06 6.02 18.20
CA PRO A 394 23.09 6.51 19.17
C PRO A 394 22.47 7.86 18.77
N LYS A 395 21.18 7.84 18.42
CA LYS A 395 20.37 9.01 18.05
C LYS A 395 18.94 8.83 18.58
N GLU A 396 18.27 9.92 18.92
CA GLU A 396 16.82 9.87 19.12
C GLU A 396 16.12 9.67 17.77
N TRP A 397 15.45 8.54 17.63
CA TRP A 397 14.53 8.21 16.55
C TRP A 397 13.13 8.71 16.91
N THR A 398 12.50 9.37 15.95
CA THR A 398 11.08 9.70 15.96
C THR A 398 10.46 9.19 14.68
N GLN A 399 9.20 8.77 14.73
CA GLN A 399 8.50 8.28 13.54
C GLN A 399 8.46 9.34 12.44
N CYS A 400 8.13 10.58 12.77
CA CYS A 400 8.16 11.71 11.84
C CYS A 400 9.04 12.82 12.41
N VAL A 401 9.83 13.47 11.53
CA VAL A 401 10.78 14.51 11.95
C VAL A 401 10.12 15.88 12.10
N SER A 402 10.67 16.68 13.02
CA SER A 402 10.34 18.09 13.16
C SER A 402 11.62 18.90 13.40
N PRO A 403 11.92 19.96 12.62
CA PRO A 403 11.13 20.49 11.51
C PRO A 403 11.03 19.52 10.33
N GLN A 404 10.00 19.72 9.51
CA GLN A 404 9.76 18.94 8.30
C GLN A 404 10.93 19.04 7.29
N PRO A 405 11.12 18.06 6.38
CA PRO A 405 12.22 18.05 5.42
C PRO A 405 12.24 19.28 4.48
N PHE A 406 11.08 19.88 4.23
CA PHE A 406 10.90 21.05 3.38
C PHE A 406 11.09 22.37 4.16
N HIS A 407 11.50 23.43 3.45
CA HIS A 407 12.09 24.64 4.05
C HIS A 407 11.26 25.29 5.17
N ALA A 408 11.80 25.22 6.39
CA ALA A 408 11.26 25.81 7.61
C ALA A 408 11.24 27.36 7.51
N GLY A 409 10.10 27.92 7.13
CA GLY A 409 9.90 29.38 7.17
C GLY A 409 8.90 29.96 6.16
N LYS A 410 8.41 29.17 5.20
CA LYS A 410 7.31 29.57 4.32
C LYS A 410 6.20 28.55 4.41
N ARG A 411 5.08 28.92 5.04
CA ARG A 411 3.79 28.25 4.77
C ARG A 411 3.45 28.53 3.32
N GLY A 412 3.60 27.54 2.46
CA GLY A 412 3.42 27.67 1.02
C GLY A 412 3.58 26.32 0.35
N GLY A 413 3.05 26.21 -0.87
CA GLY A 413 2.90 24.91 -1.52
C GLY A 413 1.62 24.18 -1.12
N PRO A 414 1.24 23.08 -1.79
CA PRO A 414 0.17 22.22 -1.33
C PRO A 414 0.41 21.81 0.13
N GLU A 415 -0.64 21.74 0.94
CA GLU A 415 -0.59 21.29 2.35
C GLU A 415 0.10 22.27 3.33
N GLY A 416 0.74 23.33 2.84
CA GLY A 416 1.43 24.32 3.69
C GLY A 416 2.76 23.84 4.26
N GLU A 417 3.27 22.71 3.76
CA GLU A 417 4.49 22.04 4.21
C GLU A 417 5.78 22.58 3.58
N GLY A 418 5.69 23.51 2.62
CA GLY A 418 6.85 24.11 1.96
C GLY A 418 7.32 23.36 0.70
N ASP A 419 6.55 22.37 0.25
CA ASP A 419 6.72 21.70 -1.04
C ASP A 419 6.05 22.52 -2.16
N PHE A 420 6.84 23.08 -3.09
CA PHE A 420 6.30 23.88 -4.21
C PHE A 420 6.13 23.09 -5.51
N SER A 421 6.20 21.76 -5.45
CA SER A 421 6.08 20.89 -6.60
C SER A 421 4.66 20.91 -7.19
N ALA A 422 4.57 20.63 -8.49
CA ALA A 422 3.28 20.39 -9.13
C ALA A 422 2.60 19.15 -8.52
N ASN A 423 1.28 19.06 -8.57
CA ASN A 423 0.63 17.84 -8.08
C ASN A 423 0.99 16.66 -9.00
N PRO A 424 1.20 15.46 -8.44
CA PRO A 424 1.58 14.28 -9.23
C PRO A 424 0.71 14.01 -10.47
N ILE A 425 -0.62 14.22 -10.35
CA ILE A 425 -1.58 14.03 -11.47
C ILE A 425 -1.34 14.95 -12.67
N GLU A 426 -0.56 16.03 -12.52
CA GLU A 426 -0.36 17.02 -13.58
C GLU A 426 0.66 16.55 -14.64
N LYS A 427 1.64 15.73 -14.24
CA LYS A 427 2.72 15.29 -15.14
C LYS A 427 3.33 13.93 -14.78
N VAL A 428 3.90 13.83 -13.58
CA VAL A 428 4.78 12.70 -13.23
C VAL A 428 4.02 11.38 -13.08
N LEU A 429 2.81 11.39 -12.50
CA LEU A 429 2.00 10.18 -12.36
C LEU A 429 1.48 9.68 -13.72
N PRO A 430 0.90 10.52 -14.62
CA PRO A 430 0.60 10.11 -15.99
C PRO A 430 1.79 9.52 -16.75
N GLN A 431 2.97 10.13 -16.63
CA GLN A 431 4.20 9.62 -17.25
C GLN A 431 4.53 8.20 -16.78
N VAL A 432 4.44 7.94 -15.47
CA VAL A 432 4.72 6.63 -14.89
C VAL A 432 3.67 5.59 -15.32
N ILE A 433 2.39 5.96 -15.33
CA ILE A 433 1.31 5.10 -15.82
C ILE A 433 1.56 4.75 -17.29
N ASP A 434 1.88 5.73 -18.13
CA ASP A 434 2.07 5.51 -19.55
C ASP A 434 3.33 4.72 -19.89
N ALA A 435 4.40 4.86 -19.10
CA ALA A 435 5.62 4.10 -19.29
C ALA A 435 5.51 2.64 -18.83
N THR A 436 4.88 2.39 -17.67
CA THR A 436 4.88 1.07 -17.04
C THR A 436 3.64 0.24 -17.36
N LYS A 437 2.49 0.90 -17.59
CA LYS A 437 1.16 0.28 -17.69
C LYS A 437 0.81 -0.62 -16.50
N ARG A 438 1.44 -0.37 -15.34
CA ARG A 438 1.31 -1.18 -14.13
C ARG A 438 1.38 -0.28 -12.89
N VAL A 439 0.38 0.57 -12.74
CA VAL A 439 0.24 1.45 -11.57
C VAL A 439 -1.05 1.09 -10.82
N LEU A 440 -0.96 0.95 -9.49
CA LEU A 440 -2.10 0.72 -8.62
C LEU A 440 -2.20 1.86 -7.59
N ILE A 441 -3.38 2.46 -7.47
CA ILE A 441 -3.73 3.39 -6.40
C ILE A 441 -4.82 2.75 -5.57
N SER A 442 -4.67 2.73 -4.25
CA SER A 442 -5.68 2.16 -3.38
C SER A 442 -6.07 3.11 -2.26
N ASN A 443 -7.33 3.10 -1.83
CA ASN A 443 -7.82 3.84 -0.67
C ASN A 443 -8.48 2.94 0.37
N GLY A 444 -8.20 3.18 1.64
CA GLY A 444 -8.87 2.53 2.77
C GLY A 444 -10.20 3.23 3.03
N ASN A 445 -11.31 2.48 3.11
CA ASN A 445 -12.63 3.10 3.28
C ASN A 445 -12.87 3.72 4.67
N TYR A 446 -11.99 3.46 5.64
CA TYR A 446 -11.98 4.08 6.97
C TYR A 446 -10.89 5.14 7.15
N ASP A 447 -10.11 5.43 6.11
CA ASP A 447 -9.22 6.59 6.13
C ASP A 447 -10.03 7.89 6.02
N PHE A 448 -9.76 8.83 6.92
CA PHE A 448 -10.31 10.18 6.85
C PHE A 448 -9.27 11.21 6.46
N VAL A 449 -7.96 10.95 6.60
CA VAL A 449 -6.93 11.93 6.20
C VAL A 449 -6.89 12.11 4.69
N ILE A 450 -7.09 11.03 3.92
CA ILE A 450 -7.17 11.05 2.46
C ILE A 450 -8.42 10.30 2.04
N ILE A 451 -9.51 11.04 1.88
CA ILE A 451 -10.83 10.47 1.68
C ILE A 451 -10.95 9.90 0.26
N THR A 452 -11.43 8.66 0.15
CA THR A 452 -11.61 7.88 -1.09
C THR A 452 -12.15 8.70 -2.27
N ASN A 453 -13.27 9.42 -2.07
CA ASN A 453 -13.89 10.22 -3.13
C ASN A 453 -12.99 11.37 -3.62
N GLY A 454 -12.15 11.92 -2.75
CA GLY A 454 -11.20 12.96 -3.10
C GLY A 454 -10.04 12.43 -3.95
N THR A 455 -9.57 11.22 -3.68
CA THR A 455 -8.60 10.52 -4.55
C THR A 455 -9.20 10.21 -5.91
N LEU A 456 -10.44 9.68 -5.97
CA LEU A 456 -11.14 9.47 -7.23
C LEU A 456 -11.38 10.77 -8.01
N LEU A 457 -11.73 11.87 -7.34
CA LEU A 457 -11.83 13.19 -7.97
C LEU A 457 -10.50 13.62 -8.58
N SER A 458 -9.39 13.40 -7.88
CA SER A 458 -8.05 13.70 -8.38
C SER A 458 -7.73 12.88 -9.64
N ILE A 459 -8.10 11.58 -9.65
CA ILE A 459 -7.96 10.72 -10.83
C ILE A 459 -8.86 11.18 -11.98
N GLN A 460 -10.11 11.59 -11.73
CA GLN A 460 -11.00 12.13 -12.77
C GLN A 460 -10.50 13.46 -13.36
N ASN A 461 -9.55 14.14 -12.71
CA ASN A 461 -8.87 15.33 -13.24
C ASN A 461 -7.52 15.03 -13.93
N MET A 462 -7.09 13.77 -13.95
CA MET A 462 -5.82 13.34 -14.54
C MET A 462 -6.02 12.91 -16.00
N THR A 463 -5.12 13.30 -16.89
CA THR A 463 -5.10 12.80 -18.28
C THR A 463 -3.97 11.80 -18.46
N TRP A 464 -4.28 10.56 -18.87
CA TRP A 464 -3.29 9.52 -19.19
C TRP A 464 -3.78 8.66 -20.35
N GLY A 465 -2.85 8.07 -21.12
CA GLY A 465 -3.22 7.27 -22.29
C GLY A 465 -4.11 8.02 -23.29
N GLY A 466 -4.00 9.35 -23.35
CA GLY A 466 -4.76 10.23 -24.23
C GLY A 466 -6.21 10.54 -23.82
N GLN A 467 -6.66 10.14 -22.63
CA GLN A 467 -8.01 10.38 -22.13
C GLN A 467 -7.99 10.99 -20.73
N LEU A 468 -8.93 11.91 -20.46
CA LEU A 468 -9.16 12.47 -19.12
C LEU A 468 -9.95 11.46 -18.30
N GLY A 469 -9.49 11.16 -17.08
CA GLY A 469 -10.18 10.34 -16.09
C GLY A 469 -10.51 8.92 -16.53
N PHE A 470 -11.09 8.14 -15.63
CA PHE A 470 -11.75 6.89 -15.97
C PHE A 470 -13.00 7.15 -16.81
N GLN A 471 -13.18 6.34 -17.84
CA GLN A 471 -14.33 6.42 -18.74
C GLN A 471 -15.54 5.65 -18.18
N GLU A 472 -15.28 4.64 -17.36
CA GLU A 472 -16.30 3.83 -16.69
C GLU A 472 -16.19 3.96 -15.18
N LYS A 473 -17.33 3.82 -14.50
CA LYS A 473 -17.39 3.87 -13.04
C LYS A 473 -16.78 2.59 -12.44
N PRO A 474 -15.93 2.70 -11.39
CA PRO A 474 -15.48 1.54 -10.62
C PRO A 474 -16.64 0.66 -10.15
N SER A 475 -16.52 -0.65 -10.41
CA SER A 475 -17.63 -1.59 -10.18
C SER A 475 -17.23 -3.06 -10.00
N LYS A 476 -15.95 -3.43 -10.18
CA LYS A 476 -15.52 -4.82 -10.05
C LYS A 476 -15.25 -5.15 -8.59
N ASP A 477 -15.63 -6.34 -8.14
CA ASP A 477 -15.39 -6.78 -6.78
C ASP A 477 -13.92 -7.18 -6.58
N LEU A 478 -13.28 -6.68 -5.52
CA LEU A 478 -12.07 -7.27 -4.97
C LEU A 478 -12.47 -8.49 -4.12
N VAL A 479 -12.12 -9.69 -4.58
CA VAL A 479 -12.48 -10.95 -3.89
C VAL A 479 -11.22 -11.56 -3.29
N VAL A 480 -11.09 -11.44 -1.97
CA VAL A 480 -9.96 -12.04 -1.25
C VAL A 480 -10.21 -13.54 -1.07
N THR A 481 -9.29 -14.34 -1.60
CA THR A 481 -9.34 -15.80 -1.57
C THR A 481 -8.29 -16.42 -0.66
N THR A 482 -7.32 -15.63 -0.22
CA THR A 482 -6.23 -16.08 0.64
C THR A 482 -6.77 -16.41 2.04
N PRO A 483 -6.57 -17.64 2.55
CA PRO A 483 -6.94 -17.99 3.91
C PRO A 483 -6.28 -17.06 4.92
N ALA A 484 -7.00 -16.70 5.98
CA ALA A 484 -6.54 -15.74 7.00
C ALA A 484 -5.54 -16.32 8.02
N LEU A 485 -5.07 -17.56 7.82
CA LEU A 485 -4.66 -18.41 8.94
C LEU A 485 -3.17 -18.34 9.28
N ASN A 486 -2.92 -18.34 10.58
CA ASN A 486 -1.61 -18.44 11.23
C ASN A 486 -1.08 -19.87 11.17
N GLU A 487 0.23 -20.07 11.33
CA GLU A 487 0.89 -21.40 11.34
C GLU A 487 0.29 -22.42 12.35
N ALA A 488 -0.49 -21.96 13.33
CA ALA A 488 -1.18 -22.80 14.32
C ALA A 488 -2.53 -23.38 13.84
N ALA A 489 -2.97 -23.05 12.63
CA ALA A 489 -4.27 -23.47 12.13
C ALA A 489 -4.29 -24.95 11.74
N THR A 490 -5.27 -25.67 12.27
CA THR A 490 -5.48 -27.08 11.94
C THR A 490 -6.21 -27.23 10.60
N ILE A 491 -6.20 -28.42 10.01
CA ILE A 491 -6.95 -28.72 8.76
C ILE A 491 -8.46 -28.40 8.91
N ASP A 492 -9.01 -28.42 10.13
CA ASP A 492 -10.39 -28.02 10.42
C ASP A 492 -10.60 -26.49 10.36
N ASP A 493 -9.58 -25.66 10.62
CA ASP A 493 -9.68 -24.19 10.54
C ASP A 493 -9.79 -23.67 9.09
N LEU A 494 -9.24 -24.43 8.12
CA LEU A 494 -9.37 -24.15 6.68
C LEU A 494 -10.82 -24.23 6.18
N THR A 495 -11.74 -24.82 6.95
CA THR A 495 -13.15 -24.95 6.58
C THR A 495 -13.94 -23.65 6.72
N TYR A 496 -13.38 -22.61 7.37
CA TYR A 496 -14.04 -21.32 7.61
C TYR A 496 -13.56 -20.16 6.71
N SER A 497 -12.50 -20.32 5.92
CA SER A 497 -12.05 -19.27 4.99
C SER A 497 -12.79 -19.36 3.66
N THR A 498 -13.97 -18.74 3.58
CA THR A 498 -14.68 -18.55 2.30
C THR A 498 -14.19 -17.30 1.60
N PRO A 499 -14.06 -17.29 0.25
CA PRO A 499 -13.79 -16.06 -0.50
C PRO A 499 -14.76 -14.94 -0.09
N SER A 500 -14.23 -13.76 0.18
CA SER A 500 -15.01 -12.60 0.63
C SER A 500 -14.72 -11.39 -0.24
N THR A 501 -15.77 -10.67 -0.64
CA THR A 501 -15.62 -9.34 -1.24
C THR A 501 -15.09 -8.39 -0.18
N GLN A 502 -13.88 -7.87 -0.36
CA GLN A 502 -13.21 -6.96 0.57
C GLN A 502 -12.87 -5.61 -0.08
N GLY A 503 -13.57 -5.25 -1.15
CA GLY A 503 -13.37 -3.98 -1.80
C GLY A 503 -14.00 -3.90 -3.18
N LEU A 504 -13.74 -2.79 -3.85
CA LEU A 504 -14.08 -2.53 -5.23
C LEU A 504 -12.80 -2.14 -5.98
N TYR A 505 -12.69 -2.50 -7.25
CA TYR A 505 -11.61 -2.03 -8.08
C TYR A 505 -12.05 -1.69 -9.49
N HIS A 506 -11.17 -1.00 -10.19
CA HIS A 506 -11.31 -0.63 -11.59
C HIS A 506 -9.95 -0.55 -12.25
N GLU A 507 -9.87 -0.86 -13.55
CA GLU A 507 -8.62 -0.75 -14.29
C GLU A 507 -8.88 -0.21 -15.70
N GLU A 508 -8.16 0.85 -16.07
CA GLU A 508 -8.14 1.39 -17.43
C GLU A 508 -6.76 1.90 -17.82
N ARG A 509 -6.32 1.56 -19.04
CA ARG A 509 -5.11 2.11 -19.68
C ARG A 509 -3.82 1.97 -18.83
N GLY A 510 -3.75 0.94 -17.98
CA GLY A 510 -2.57 0.63 -17.14
C GLY A 510 -2.58 1.26 -15.75
N LEU A 511 -3.67 1.95 -15.36
CA LEU A 511 -3.95 2.37 -13.99
C LEU A 511 -5.06 1.52 -13.39
N MET A 512 -4.79 0.90 -12.25
CA MET A 512 -5.78 0.29 -11.39
C MET A 512 -6.09 1.22 -10.21
N TRP A 513 -7.37 1.39 -9.89
CA TRP A 513 -7.81 1.98 -8.64
C TRP A 513 -8.54 0.94 -7.80
N VAL A 514 -8.30 0.92 -6.49
CA VAL A 514 -8.92 0.00 -5.53
C VAL A 514 -9.47 0.78 -4.33
N GLU A 515 -10.65 0.43 -3.87
CA GLU A 515 -11.14 0.75 -2.53
C GLU A 515 -11.10 -0.51 -1.69
N THR A 516 -10.30 -0.49 -0.62
CA THR A 516 -10.15 -1.60 0.31
C THR A 516 -11.10 -1.41 1.48
N PHE A 517 -12.02 -2.34 1.67
CA PHE A 517 -12.94 -2.31 2.80
C PHE A 517 -12.26 -2.76 4.08
N TYR A 518 -12.68 -2.17 5.20
CA TYR A 518 -12.16 -2.46 6.54
C TYR A 518 -10.68 -2.11 6.71
N ALA A 519 -10.23 -1.09 5.99
CA ALA A 519 -8.88 -0.56 6.12
C ALA A 519 -8.92 0.93 6.40
N GLY A 520 -8.12 1.36 7.38
CA GLY A 520 -7.69 2.75 7.52
C GLY A 520 -6.54 3.09 6.56
N HIS A 521 -5.80 4.13 6.91
CA HIS A 521 -4.72 4.72 6.11
C HIS A 521 -3.58 3.73 5.80
N MET A 522 -3.10 3.00 6.80
CA MET A 522 -2.04 2.00 6.66
C MET A 522 -2.63 0.66 6.16
N GLN A 523 -3.06 0.61 4.90
CA GLN A 523 -3.83 -0.54 4.39
C GLN A 523 -3.18 -1.91 4.61
N PRO A 524 -1.85 -2.12 4.45
CA PRO A 524 -1.27 -3.43 4.70
C PRO A 524 -1.31 -3.84 6.19
N GLN A 525 -1.33 -2.88 7.12
CA GLN A 525 -1.55 -3.15 8.55
C GLN A 525 -2.98 -3.64 8.81
N TYR A 526 -3.98 -2.99 8.21
CA TYR A 526 -5.40 -3.29 8.49
C TYR A 526 -5.97 -4.43 7.64
N GLN A 527 -5.56 -4.54 6.38
CA GLN A 527 -5.99 -5.55 5.41
C GLN A 527 -4.81 -6.18 4.66
N GLY A 528 -3.89 -6.79 5.41
CA GLY A 528 -2.70 -7.47 4.84
C GLY A 528 -3.02 -8.47 3.71
N ARG A 529 -4.16 -9.17 3.75
CA ARG A 529 -4.60 -10.08 2.67
C ARG A 529 -4.87 -9.37 1.35
N ALA A 530 -5.62 -8.27 1.39
CA ALA A 530 -5.92 -7.46 0.21
C ALA A 530 -4.63 -6.83 -0.32
N ALA A 531 -3.83 -6.25 0.56
CA ALA A 531 -2.55 -5.63 0.21
C ALA A 531 -1.56 -6.62 -0.43
N TYR A 532 -1.53 -7.86 0.04
CA TYR A 532 -0.74 -8.93 -0.57
C TYR A 532 -1.20 -9.26 -2.00
N MET A 533 -2.52 -9.30 -2.25
CA MET A 533 -3.06 -9.49 -3.60
C MET A 533 -2.76 -8.31 -4.53
N HIS A 534 -2.73 -7.08 -4.01
CA HIS A 534 -2.30 -5.91 -4.78
C HIS A 534 -0.84 -6.06 -5.20
N MET A 535 0.02 -6.55 -4.30
CA MET A 535 1.42 -6.83 -4.61
C MET A 535 1.57 -7.95 -5.64
N GLU A 536 0.78 -9.03 -5.56
CA GLU A 536 0.74 -10.07 -6.61
C GLU A 536 0.39 -9.48 -7.99
N TRP A 537 -0.55 -8.54 -8.05
CA TRP A 537 -0.90 -7.87 -9.30
C TRP A 537 0.22 -6.97 -9.81
N LEU A 538 0.84 -6.18 -8.92
CA LEU A 538 1.94 -5.29 -9.25
C LEU A 538 3.11 -6.06 -9.89
N LEU A 539 3.48 -7.21 -9.31
CA LEU A 539 4.55 -8.08 -9.81
C LEU A 539 4.14 -8.92 -11.03
N GLY A 540 2.86 -8.90 -11.42
CA GLY A 540 2.33 -9.70 -12.53
C GLY A 540 2.17 -11.20 -12.21
N HIS A 541 2.11 -11.56 -10.93
CA HIS A 541 1.75 -12.90 -10.47
C HIS A 541 0.23 -13.16 -10.60
N ARG A 542 -0.56 -12.09 -10.68
CA ARG A 542 -2.01 -12.09 -10.84
C ARG A 542 -2.44 -11.01 -11.84
N ASP A 543 -3.44 -11.32 -12.67
CA ASP A 543 -4.00 -10.36 -13.64
C ASP A 543 -5.37 -9.80 -13.21
N ASP A 544 -6.11 -10.48 -12.33
CA ASP A 544 -7.49 -10.13 -11.93
C ASP A 544 -7.69 -10.29 -10.40
N LEU A 545 -8.21 -9.25 -9.75
CA LEU A 545 -8.51 -9.20 -8.31
C LEU A 545 -9.89 -9.79 -7.93
N SER A 546 -10.74 -10.12 -8.90
CA SER A 546 -12.02 -10.83 -8.72
C SER A 546 -11.88 -12.36 -8.79
N ALA A 547 -10.77 -12.86 -9.32
CA ALA A 547 -10.59 -14.29 -9.62
C ALA A 547 -10.60 -15.14 -8.33
N ARG A 548 -11.47 -16.15 -8.30
CA ARG A 548 -11.53 -17.12 -7.19
C ARG A 548 -10.40 -18.14 -7.36
N ASN A 549 -9.90 -18.73 -6.27
CA ASN A 549 -8.81 -19.73 -6.34
C ASN A 549 -9.09 -20.92 -7.27
N SER A 550 -10.36 -21.21 -7.59
CA SER A 550 -10.76 -22.22 -8.59
C SER A 550 -10.52 -21.80 -10.05
N ASP A 551 -10.32 -20.51 -10.29
CA ASP A 551 -10.35 -19.88 -11.61
C ASP A 551 -8.97 -19.39 -12.07
N LEU A 552 -7.96 -19.44 -11.18
CA LEU A 552 -6.58 -19.10 -11.50
C LEU A 552 -5.88 -20.29 -12.19
N PRO A 553 -5.48 -20.19 -13.47
CA PRO A 553 -4.65 -21.22 -14.07
C PRO A 553 -3.30 -21.22 -13.37
N ILE A 554 -2.88 -22.37 -12.84
CA ILE A 554 -1.52 -22.61 -12.36
C ILE A 554 -0.59 -22.36 -13.55
N ARG A 555 -0.02 -21.15 -13.67
CA ARG A 555 1.01 -20.86 -14.65
C ARG A 555 2.26 -21.63 -14.23
N LYS A 556 2.49 -22.78 -14.87
CA LYS A 556 3.80 -23.44 -14.81
C LYS A 556 4.83 -22.48 -15.42
N PRO A 557 6.01 -22.30 -14.80
CA PRO A 557 7.05 -21.46 -15.37
C PRO A 557 7.39 -21.94 -16.78
N LYS A 558 7.44 -21.01 -17.75
CA LYS A 558 7.93 -21.30 -19.10
C LYS A 558 9.37 -21.78 -18.96
N LYS A 559 9.64 -23.03 -19.33
CA LYS A 559 11.02 -23.49 -19.56
C LYS A 559 11.63 -22.59 -20.62
N GLY A 560 12.75 -21.96 -20.29
CA GLY A 560 13.52 -21.17 -21.24
C GLY A 560 14.00 -22.04 -22.40
N ASP A 561 13.90 -21.50 -23.60
CA ASP A 561 14.55 -22.04 -24.79
C ASP A 561 16.06 -21.86 -24.61
N GLY A 562 16.73 -22.96 -24.22
CA GLY A 562 18.18 -23.10 -24.16
C GLY A 562 18.61 -24.22 -25.08
N ASP A 563 19.18 -23.83 -26.21
CA ASP A 563 19.82 -24.65 -27.23
C ASP A 563 21.06 -25.39 -26.68
N GLY A 564 21.39 -26.55 -27.25
CA GLY A 564 22.62 -27.30 -26.96
C GLY A 564 22.42 -28.79 -26.65
N GLY A 565 22.47 -29.63 -27.69
CA GLY A 565 22.23 -31.08 -27.61
C GLY A 565 23.40 -31.96 -27.20
N ASP A 566 23.15 -33.27 -27.14
CA ASP A 566 23.98 -34.31 -27.77
C ASP A 566 23.28 -35.68 -27.73
N GLY A 567 23.50 -36.50 -28.78
CA GLY A 567 23.73 -37.94 -28.62
C GLY A 567 22.58 -38.96 -28.69
N SER A 568 22.31 -39.42 -29.92
CA SER A 568 22.26 -40.83 -30.38
C SER A 568 21.12 -41.81 -30.01
N ASP A 569 20.59 -42.37 -31.10
CA ASP A 569 20.22 -43.77 -31.38
C ASP A 569 18.85 -44.36 -30.98
N GLY A 570 18.17 -44.89 -32.02
CA GLY A 570 17.15 -45.91 -31.91
C GLY A 570 15.98 -45.74 -32.88
N GLY A 571 16.17 -46.09 -34.16
CA GLY A 571 15.08 -46.18 -35.12
C GLY A 571 14.22 -47.44 -34.94
N ASP A 572 12.95 -47.38 -35.35
CA ASP A 572 12.28 -48.45 -36.09
C ASP A 572 10.93 -48.00 -36.69
N GLY A 573 10.61 -48.58 -37.86
CA GLY A 573 9.33 -48.71 -38.63
C GLY A 573 8.22 -47.65 -38.52
N GLY A 574 7.57 -47.17 -39.59
CA GLY A 574 7.09 -47.88 -40.78
C GLY A 574 5.55 -47.73 -40.90
N ASP A 575 5.04 -47.63 -42.14
CA ASP A 575 3.64 -47.45 -42.61
C ASP A 575 3.12 -45.98 -42.63
N GLY A 576 2.79 -45.33 -43.75
CA GLY A 576 2.07 -45.75 -44.98
C GLY A 576 0.56 -45.49 -44.76
N GLY A 577 -0.25 -44.79 -45.56
CA GLY A 577 -0.23 -44.15 -46.88
C GLY A 577 -1.71 -43.79 -47.23
N ASP A 578 -1.91 -42.99 -48.29
CA ASP A 578 -3.18 -42.63 -48.97
C ASP A 578 -4.17 -41.70 -48.21
N GLY A 579 -4.82 -40.68 -48.80
CA GLY A 579 -5.21 -40.32 -50.17
C GLY A 579 -6.62 -39.68 -50.02
N GLY A 580 -6.93 -38.46 -50.43
CA GLY A 580 -7.15 -38.01 -51.81
C GLY A 580 -8.60 -37.45 -51.96
N ASP A 581 -8.72 -36.37 -52.73
CA ASP A 581 -9.92 -35.77 -53.37
C ASP A 581 -11.03 -35.09 -52.51
N GLY A 582 -11.63 -33.96 -52.90
CA GLY A 582 -11.50 -33.14 -54.11
C GLY A 582 -12.61 -32.07 -54.22
N GLY A 583 -12.36 -31.04 -55.05
CA GLY A 583 -13.31 -30.15 -55.77
C GLY A 583 -14.27 -29.25 -54.97
N ASP A 584 -14.75 -28.11 -55.47
CA ASP A 584 -14.52 -27.39 -56.73
C ASP A 584 -15.22 -26.01 -56.66
N GLY A 585 -14.69 -25.01 -57.37
CA GLY A 585 -15.38 -23.89 -58.05
C GLY A 585 -16.10 -22.80 -57.22
N GLY A 586 -16.09 -21.52 -57.60
CA GLY A 586 -15.50 -20.82 -58.74
C GLY A 586 -16.06 -19.39 -58.82
N ASP A 587 -15.29 -18.50 -59.47
CA ASP A 587 -15.60 -17.27 -60.23
C ASP A 587 -16.62 -16.25 -59.71
N GLY A 588 -16.43 -14.93 -59.87
CA GLY A 588 -15.42 -14.18 -60.61
C GLY A 588 -15.81 -12.70 -60.79
N GLY A 589 -14.81 -11.90 -61.19
CA GLY A 589 -14.89 -10.65 -61.97
C GLY A 589 -15.50 -9.39 -61.33
N ASP A 590 -15.22 -8.18 -61.80
CA ASP A 590 -14.15 -7.58 -62.62
C ASP A 590 -14.47 -6.07 -62.70
N GLY A 591 -13.44 -5.22 -62.86
CA GLY A 591 -13.54 -3.82 -63.36
C GLY A 591 -14.13 -2.76 -62.41
N GLY A 592 -13.70 -1.50 -62.39
CA GLY A 592 -12.78 -0.74 -63.24
C GLY A 592 -13.07 0.77 -63.08
N ASP A 593 -12.02 1.58 -63.23
CA ASP A 593 -11.97 3.01 -63.58
C ASP A 593 -12.57 4.13 -62.68
N GLY A 594 -11.65 5.00 -62.22
CA GLY A 594 -11.45 6.29 -62.89
C GLY A 594 -12.03 7.54 -62.22
N GLY A 595 -11.18 8.56 -62.02
CA GLY A 595 -11.64 9.95 -61.93
C GLY A 595 -10.84 10.88 -61.03
N ASP A 596 -9.85 11.56 -61.62
CA ASP A 596 -9.20 12.77 -61.12
C ASP A 596 -10.18 13.86 -60.66
N SER A 597 -9.81 14.65 -59.65
CA SER A 597 -9.83 16.12 -59.80
C SER A 597 -8.90 16.83 -58.82
N GLN A 598 -8.23 17.83 -59.38
CA GLN A 598 -7.22 18.73 -58.83
C GLN A 598 -7.82 19.75 -57.86
N GLY A 599 -6.96 20.34 -57.01
CA GLY A 599 -7.31 21.58 -56.31
C GLY A 599 -6.32 22.10 -55.26
N ASN A 600 -5.16 22.59 -55.72
CA ASN A 600 -4.39 23.76 -55.26
C ASN A 600 -4.36 24.17 -53.76
N ASN A 601 -3.16 24.24 -53.15
CA ASN A 601 -2.36 25.48 -52.88
C ASN A 601 -2.99 26.36 -51.77
N THR A 602 -2.32 26.80 -50.70
CA THR A 602 -0.97 27.39 -50.52
C THR A 602 -0.78 27.75 -49.04
N SER A 603 0.47 27.73 -48.54
CA SER A 603 1.15 28.77 -47.72
C SER A 603 0.52 29.20 -46.38
N SER A 604 1.21 29.45 -45.26
CA SER A 604 2.62 29.46 -44.84
C SER A 604 2.63 29.78 -43.34
N ALA A 605 3.70 29.35 -42.68
CA ALA A 605 4.19 29.84 -41.39
C ALA A 605 4.04 31.35 -41.16
N VAL A 606 3.83 31.80 -39.92
CA VAL A 606 4.87 32.17 -38.93
C VAL A 606 4.28 32.01 -37.53
#